data_AF-A0A163VM06-F1
#
_entry.id   AF-A0A163VM06-F1
#
_cell.length_a   1.000
_cell.length_b   1.000
_cell.length_c   1.000
_cell.angle_alpha   90.00
_cell.angle_beta   90.00
_cell.angle_gamma   90.00
#
_symmetry.space_group_name_H-M   'P 1'
#
loop_
_entity.id
_entity.type
_entity.pdbx_description
1 polymer ?
#
loop_
_entity_poly.entity_id
_entity_poly.type
_entity_poly.pdbx_seq_one_letter_code
_entity_poly.pdbx_strand_id
1 'polypeptide(L)'
;MKYVYFLILIFLLPGCSLATNENINNNQALSDVFPANDLRLINIHLYRSDSYKTQPELINVFFDEKEKSNVIQWINSIHKRQEHIMSKGINEIYILQFEYPDGNSEVSKYLVYAKDSKGNYYAKKFEMTAELFNYEAFTKEMLASVIGKMGEKDWFDVEKLVILTP
;
A
#
# COMPACT_ATOMS: atom_id res chain seq x y z
N MET A 1 -51.55 42.98 -17.98
CA MET A 1 -51.22 42.65 -16.58
C MET A 1 -51.70 41.24 -16.26
N LYS A 2 -50.77 40.29 -16.10
CA LYS A 2 -50.98 39.02 -15.37
C LYS A 2 -49.62 38.63 -14.76
N TYR A 3 -49.51 38.74 -13.44
CA TYR A 3 -48.43 38.17 -12.65
C TYR A 3 -48.85 36.76 -12.23
N VAL A 4 -47.97 35.76 -12.36
CA VAL A 4 -47.92 34.61 -11.43
C VAL A 4 -46.46 34.12 -11.36
N TYR A 5 -45.95 34.07 -10.13
CA TYR A 5 -44.65 33.56 -9.68
C TYR A 5 -44.65 32.02 -9.53
N PHE A 6 -43.48 31.45 -9.18
CA PHE A 6 -43.14 30.07 -8.80
C PHE A 6 -42.74 29.14 -9.97
N LEU A 7 -41.70 28.28 -9.90
CA LEU A 7 -41.15 27.56 -8.75
C LEU A 7 -39.68 27.11 -9.00
N ILE A 8 -38.88 27.34 -7.96
CA ILE A 8 -37.63 26.70 -7.49
C ILE A 8 -37.27 25.30 -8.06
N LEU A 9 -36.00 25.20 -8.49
CA LEU A 9 -34.95 24.22 -8.15
C LEU A 9 -35.30 22.70 -8.11
N ILE A 10 -34.49 21.88 -8.80
CA ILE A 10 -33.59 20.87 -8.18
C ILE A 10 -32.67 20.31 -9.28
N PHE A 11 -31.37 20.50 -9.09
CA PHE A 11 -30.31 19.79 -9.79
C PHE A 11 -30.37 18.31 -9.41
N LEU A 12 -30.81 17.46 -10.35
CA LEU A 12 -30.61 16.02 -10.24
C LEU A 12 -29.25 15.69 -10.87
N LEU A 13 -28.19 15.75 -10.05
CA LEU A 13 -26.98 14.96 -10.29
C LEU A 13 -27.27 13.56 -9.72
N PRO A 14 -27.61 12.54 -10.54
CA PRO A 14 -27.59 11.18 -10.04
C PRO A 14 -26.15 10.88 -9.62
N GLY A 15 -26.06 10.49 -8.34
CA GLY A 15 -24.86 10.45 -7.55
C GLY A 15 -23.80 9.49 -8.06
N CYS A 16 -22.60 9.70 -7.50
CA CYS A 16 -21.51 8.75 -7.44
C CYS A 16 -22.05 7.31 -7.38
N SER A 17 -21.82 6.57 -8.45
CA SER A 17 -22.01 5.13 -8.48
C SER A 17 -21.29 4.52 -7.29
N LEU A 18 -22.03 3.68 -6.57
CA LEU A 18 -21.55 2.81 -5.50
C LEU A 18 -20.12 2.34 -5.75
N ALA A 19 -19.26 2.53 -4.76
CA ALA A 19 -18.09 1.70 -4.60
C ALA A 19 -18.56 0.24 -4.64
N THR A 20 -18.24 -0.46 -5.73
CA THR A 20 -18.30 -1.90 -5.79
C THR A 20 -17.44 -2.41 -4.64
N ASN A 21 -18.09 -2.98 -3.62
CA ASN A 21 -17.45 -3.91 -2.71
C ASN A 21 -16.95 -5.07 -3.58
N GLU A 22 -15.73 -4.94 -4.09
CA GLU A 22 -14.99 -6.10 -4.55
C GLU A 22 -14.90 -7.03 -3.34
N ASN A 23 -15.57 -8.18 -3.44
CA ASN A 23 -15.25 -9.32 -2.62
C ASN A 23 -13.77 -9.62 -2.89
N ILE A 24 -12.88 -9.10 -2.04
CA ILE A 24 -11.47 -9.41 -2.10
C ILE A 24 -11.37 -10.92 -1.94
N ASN A 25 -11.04 -11.57 -3.05
CA ASN A 25 -10.84 -13.00 -3.07
C ASN A 25 -9.54 -13.24 -2.27
N ASN A 26 -9.68 -13.57 -0.99
CA ASN A 26 -8.55 -13.70 -0.05
C ASN A 26 -7.53 -14.79 -0.43
N ASN A 27 -7.79 -15.55 -1.50
CA ASN A 27 -6.89 -16.56 -2.06
C ASN A 27 -6.04 -16.06 -3.24
N GLN A 28 -6.11 -14.78 -3.61
CA GLN A 28 -5.28 -14.25 -4.69
C GLN A 28 -3.79 -14.27 -4.29
N ALA A 29 -2.95 -14.81 -5.16
CA ALA A 29 -1.49 -14.78 -4.98
C ALA A 29 -0.98 -13.35 -5.20
N LEU A 30 0.08 -12.95 -4.48
CA LEU A 30 0.66 -11.62 -4.66
C LEU A 30 1.17 -11.41 -6.10
N SER A 31 1.64 -12.47 -6.77
CA SER A 31 2.06 -12.44 -8.17
C SER A 31 0.96 -11.96 -9.14
N ASP A 32 -0.31 -12.27 -8.83
CA ASP A 32 -1.43 -11.85 -9.69
C ASP A 32 -1.77 -10.37 -9.46
N VAL A 33 -1.47 -9.86 -8.27
CA VAL A 33 -1.72 -8.46 -7.90
C VAL A 33 -0.61 -7.57 -8.45
N PHE A 34 0.64 -8.03 -8.41
CA PHE A 34 1.84 -7.29 -8.81
C PHE A 34 2.51 -7.96 -10.03
N PRO A 35 1.93 -7.81 -11.24
CA PRO A 35 2.49 -8.41 -12.44
C PRO A 35 3.81 -7.75 -12.83
N ALA A 36 4.69 -8.51 -13.47
CA ALA A 36 5.94 -7.99 -14.03
C ALA A 36 5.70 -7.03 -15.22
N ASN A 37 4.65 -7.33 -15.98
CA ASN A 37 4.37 -6.68 -17.25
C ASN A 37 4.00 -5.22 -17.00
N ASP A 38 4.55 -4.33 -17.82
CA ASP A 38 4.27 -2.90 -17.81
C ASP A 38 4.61 -2.19 -16.49
N LEU A 39 5.33 -2.82 -15.57
CA LEU A 39 5.82 -2.18 -14.35
C LEU A 39 6.83 -1.09 -14.71
N ARG A 40 6.49 0.16 -14.42
CA ARG A 40 7.35 1.31 -14.75
C ARG A 40 8.45 1.49 -13.72
N LEU A 41 8.07 1.60 -12.45
CA LEU A 41 8.97 1.79 -11.33
C LEU A 41 8.35 1.27 -10.03
N ILE A 42 9.21 1.14 -9.01
CA ILE A 42 8.82 0.81 -7.64
C ILE A 42 9.37 1.90 -6.72
N ASN A 43 8.49 2.66 -6.09
CA ASN A 43 8.84 3.61 -5.05
C ASN A 43 8.93 2.87 -3.71
N ILE A 44 10.03 3.06 -2.98
CA ILE A 44 10.25 2.46 -1.67
C ILE A 44 10.15 3.54 -0.62
N HIS A 45 9.18 3.40 0.27
CA HIS A 45 8.99 4.29 1.40
C HIS A 45 9.30 3.59 2.72
N LEU A 46 9.72 4.34 3.73
CA LEU A 46 10.04 3.84 5.07
C LEU A 46 9.44 4.74 6.13
N TYR A 47 8.78 4.15 7.12
CA TYR A 47 8.40 4.86 8.35
C TYR A 47 9.62 5.04 9.26
N ARG A 48 10.02 6.29 9.47
CA ARG A 48 11.19 6.67 10.26
C ARG A 48 10.80 7.53 11.45
N SER A 49 11.16 7.09 12.65
CA SER A 49 10.96 7.88 13.87
C SER A 49 12.04 8.92 14.11
N ASP A 50 13.14 8.87 13.34
CA ASP A 50 14.30 9.75 13.44
C ASP A 50 14.27 10.88 12.39
N SER A 51 13.09 11.18 11.85
CA SER A 51 12.92 12.15 10.78
C SER A 51 11.85 13.19 11.08
N TYR A 52 12.08 14.38 10.52
CA TYR A 52 11.17 15.53 10.58
C TYR A 52 10.32 15.68 9.31
N LYS A 53 10.36 14.71 8.39
CA LYS A 53 9.54 14.72 7.17
C LYS A 53 8.23 13.96 7.37
N THR A 54 7.25 14.29 6.52
CA THR A 54 6.00 13.54 6.38
C THR A 54 6.28 12.05 6.13
N GLN A 55 5.53 11.17 6.79
CA GLN A 55 5.73 9.72 6.73
C GLN A 55 4.61 8.96 5.99
N PRO A 56 4.94 7.85 5.30
CA PRO A 56 6.29 7.29 5.16
C PRO A 56 7.15 8.10 4.18
N GLU A 57 8.45 8.12 4.42
CA GLU A 57 9.39 8.83 3.55
C GLU A 57 9.82 7.99 2.36
N LEU A 58 9.83 8.59 1.17
CA LEU A 58 10.49 8.00 0.00
C LEU A 58 12.00 7.91 0.24
N ILE A 59 12.53 6.69 0.27
CA ILE A 59 13.96 6.40 0.50
C ILE A 59 14.66 5.84 -0.74
N ASN A 60 13.93 5.26 -1.69
CA ASN A 60 14.51 4.73 -2.93
C ASN A 60 13.48 4.65 -4.06
N VAL A 61 13.95 4.59 -5.30
CA VAL A 61 13.14 4.40 -6.50
C VAL A 61 13.83 3.39 -7.42
N PHE A 62 13.22 2.23 -7.63
CA PHE A 62 13.70 1.23 -8.58
C PHE A 62 13.04 1.45 -9.93
N PHE A 63 13.82 1.95 -10.89
CA PHE A 63 13.39 2.12 -12.28
C PHE A 63 14.18 1.21 -13.24
N ASP A 64 15.35 0.71 -12.81
CA ASP A 64 16.15 -0.23 -13.58
C ASP A 64 15.48 -1.61 -13.67
N GLU A 65 15.57 -2.25 -14.84
CA GLU A 65 14.92 -3.54 -15.09
C GLU A 65 15.42 -4.65 -14.17
N LYS A 66 16.71 -4.66 -13.80
CA LYS A 66 17.26 -5.67 -12.90
C LYS A 66 16.69 -5.50 -11.49
N GLU A 67 16.61 -4.28 -11.00
CA GLU A 67 16.06 -3.98 -9.67
C GLU A 67 14.58 -4.35 -9.60
N LYS A 68 13.79 -3.93 -10.59
CA LYS A 68 12.37 -4.31 -10.71
C LYS A 68 12.21 -5.82 -10.79
N SER A 69 12.99 -6.51 -11.63
CA SER A 69 12.93 -7.96 -11.78
C SER A 69 13.24 -8.70 -10.47
N ASN A 70 14.22 -8.22 -9.68
CA ASN A 70 14.53 -8.81 -8.38
C ASN A 70 13.35 -8.73 -7.40
N VAL A 71 12.65 -7.59 -7.34
CA VAL A 71 11.44 -7.46 -6.50
C VAL A 71 10.36 -8.42 -6.98
N ILE A 72 10.11 -8.47 -8.29
CA ILE A 72 9.08 -9.34 -8.86
C ILE A 72 9.40 -10.82 -8.60
N GLN A 73 10.65 -11.24 -8.77
CA GLN A 73 11.08 -12.61 -8.44
C GLN A 73 10.87 -12.93 -6.97
N TRP A 74 11.18 -11.97 -6.08
CA TRP A 74 10.90 -12.10 -4.65
C TRP A 74 9.39 -12.22 -4.38
N ILE A 75 8.52 -11.44 -5.04
CA ILE A 75 7.06 -11.58 -4.90
C ILE A 75 6.60 -12.98 -5.35
N ASN A 76 7.15 -13.45 -6.47
CA ASN A 76 6.76 -14.73 -7.06
C ASN A 76 7.17 -15.93 -6.22
N SER A 77 8.12 -15.80 -5.29
CA SER A 77 8.48 -16.86 -4.34
C SER A 77 7.60 -16.90 -3.08
N ILE A 78 6.70 -15.92 -2.91
CA ILE A 78 5.85 -15.82 -1.72
C ILE A 78 4.63 -16.74 -1.86
N HIS A 79 4.57 -17.75 -1.00
CA HIS A 79 3.46 -18.71 -1.00
C HIS A 79 2.87 -18.97 0.39
N LYS A 80 3.60 -18.66 1.46
CA LYS A 80 3.21 -18.99 2.83
C LYS A 80 2.37 -17.88 3.46
N ARG A 81 1.06 -18.06 3.50
CA ARG A 81 0.14 -17.16 4.21
C ARG A 81 0.15 -17.44 5.71
N GLN A 82 0.08 -16.38 6.50
CA GLN A 82 -0.19 -16.38 7.93
C GLN A 82 -1.63 -15.94 8.19
N GLU A 83 -2.31 -16.61 9.12
CA GLU A 83 -3.64 -16.19 9.55
C GLU A 83 -3.59 -14.82 10.25
N HIS A 84 -2.51 -14.56 11.00
CA HIS A 84 -2.37 -13.38 11.82
C HIS A 84 -0.91 -13.02 12.11
N ILE A 85 -0.60 -11.72 12.18
CA ILE A 85 0.67 -11.22 12.71
C ILE A 85 0.45 -10.36 13.96
N MET A 86 1.43 -10.33 14.85
CA MET A 86 1.36 -9.53 16.08
C MET A 86 1.96 -8.13 15.88
N SER A 87 1.11 -7.10 15.84
CA SER A 87 1.54 -5.70 15.61
C SER A 87 2.58 -5.19 16.61
N LYS A 88 2.51 -5.61 17.88
CA LYS A 88 3.41 -5.13 18.96
C LYS A 88 4.88 -5.54 18.78
N GLY A 89 5.19 -6.47 17.87
CA GLY A 89 6.55 -6.93 17.61
C GLY A 89 7.25 -6.22 16.45
N ILE A 90 6.51 -5.47 15.62
CA ILE A 90 7.01 -4.82 14.42
C ILE A 90 7.90 -3.63 14.77
N ASN A 91 9.09 -3.56 14.17
CA ASN A 91 10.06 -2.49 14.42
C ASN A 91 10.50 -1.73 13.16
N GLU A 92 10.22 -2.24 11.97
CA GLU A 92 10.47 -1.56 10.69
C GLU A 92 9.29 -1.82 9.74
N ILE A 93 8.83 -0.78 9.03
CA ILE A 93 7.74 -0.85 8.04
C ILE A 93 8.17 -0.11 6.78
N TYR A 94 8.26 -0.86 5.69
CA TYR A 94 8.47 -0.36 4.34
C TYR A 94 7.15 -0.41 3.56
N ILE A 95 6.94 0.56 2.68
CA ILE A 95 5.88 0.53 1.67
C ILE A 95 6.52 0.46 0.29
N LEU A 96 6.18 -0.58 -0.47
CA LEU A 96 6.52 -0.69 -1.88
C LEU A 96 5.30 -0.24 -2.68
N GLN A 97 5.47 0.82 -3.45
CA GLN A 97 4.46 1.39 -4.34
C GLN A 97 4.86 1.09 -5.79
N PHE A 98 4.10 0.23 -6.44
CA PHE A 98 4.32 -0.22 -7.81
C PHE A 98 3.50 0.64 -8.76
N GLU A 99 4.15 1.30 -9.72
CA GLU A 99 3.48 2.15 -10.71
C GLU A 99 3.32 1.43 -12.04
N TYR A 100 2.07 1.36 -12.50
CA TYR A 100 1.69 0.79 -13.79
C TYR A 100 1.03 1.86 -14.66
N PRO A 101 1.18 1.78 -16.00
CA PRO A 101 0.40 2.62 -16.89
C PRO A 101 -1.07 2.23 -16.85
N ASP A 102 -1.95 3.22 -16.88
CA ASP A 102 -3.39 3.06 -17.07
C ASP A 102 -3.86 4.09 -18.10
N GLY A 103 -3.81 3.72 -19.38
CA GLY A 103 -4.08 4.61 -20.50
C GLY A 103 -3.15 5.83 -20.52
N ASN A 104 -3.71 7.02 -20.25
CA ASN A 104 -2.96 8.29 -20.16
C ASN A 104 -2.58 8.66 -18.71
N SER A 105 -2.76 7.74 -17.76
CA SER A 105 -2.50 7.93 -16.33
C SER A 105 -1.64 6.81 -15.75
N GLU A 106 -1.42 6.87 -14.44
CA GLU A 106 -0.70 5.85 -13.68
C GLU A 106 -1.62 5.31 -12.58
N VAL A 107 -1.56 3.99 -12.36
CA VAL A 107 -2.21 3.34 -11.23
C VAL A 107 -1.15 2.73 -10.32
N SER A 108 -1.27 3.06 -9.03
CA SER A 108 -0.36 2.58 -8.01
C SER A 108 -0.96 1.37 -7.27
N LYS A 109 -0.15 0.34 -7.03
CA LYS A 109 -0.49 -0.78 -6.14
C LYS A 109 0.50 -0.83 -4.97
N TYR A 110 0.01 -1.15 -3.78
CA TYR A 110 0.81 -1.04 -2.56
C TYR A 110 1.00 -2.37 -1.85
N LEU A 111 2.25 -2.67 -1.50
CA LEU A 111 2.65 -3.78 -0.65
C LEU A 111 3.33 -3.22 0.59
N VAL A 112 2.83 -3.57 1.77
CA VAL A 112 3.57 -3.34 3.02
C VAL A 112 4.56 -4.49 3.20
N TYR A 113 5.79 -4.14 3.57
CA TYR A 113 6.85 -5.06 3.94
C TYR A 113 7.34 -4.70 5.34
N ALA A 114 7.09 -5.58 6.30
CA ALA A 114 7.35 -5.32 7.72
C ALA A 114 8.35 -6.33 8.28
N LYS A 115 9.13 -5.86 9.26
CA LYS A 115 10.08 -6.69 10.00
C LYS A 115 9.73 -6.62 11.48
N ASP A 116 9.79 -7.76 12.16
CA ASP A 116 9.65 -7.81 13.61
C ASP A 116 11.01 -7.75 14.33
N SER A 117 10.93 -7.50 15.63
CA SER A 117 12.07 -7.50 16.55
C SER A 117 12.80 -8.85 16.66
N LYS A 118 12.22 -9.94 16.16
CA LYS A 118 12.83 -11.28 16.12
C LYS A 118 13.54 -11.56 14.80
N GLY A 119 13.47 -10.64 13.83
CA GLY A 119 14.07 -10.77 12.50
C GLY A 119 13.21 -11.53 11.50
N ASN A 120 11.93 -11.76 11.80
CA ASN A 120 10.98 -12.29 10.82
C ASN A 120 10.48 -11.16 9.92
N TYR A 121 10.11 -11.53 8.70
CA TYR A 121 9.64 -10.62 7.69
C TYR A 121 8.25 -11.00 7.20
N TYR A 122 7.44 -9.98 6.95
CA TYR A 122 6.06 -10.13 6.54
C TYR A 122 5.74 -9.22 5.37
N ALA A 123 4.88 -9.66 4.47
CA ALA A 123 4.37 -8.82 3.40
C ALA A 123 2.85 -8.93 3.25
N LYS A 124 2.20 -7.85 2.84
CA LYS A 124 0.75 -7.84 2.60
C LYS A 124 0.38 -6.77 1.58
N LYS A 125 -0.56 -7.08 0.69
CA LYS A 125 -1.20 -6.07 -0.16
C LYS A 125 -2.14 -5.22 0.69
N PHE A 126 -2.18 -3.93 0.44
CA PHE A 126 -3.13 -3.04 1.12
C PHE A 126 -3.50 -1.88 0.22
N GLU A 127 -4.58 -1.20 0.56
CA GLU A 127 -4.96 0.05 -0.08
C GLU A 127 -4.38 1.22 0.71
N MET A 128 -3.72 2.13 0.00
CA MET A 128 -3.15 3.30 0.63
C MET A 128 -4.24 4.32 0.95
N THR A 129 -4.24 4.83 2.19
CA THR A 129 -5.19 5.86 2.64
C THR A 129 -4.47 7.11 3.13
N ALA A 130 -5.18 8.24 3.15
CA ALA A 130 -4.63 9.51 3.64
C ALA A 130 -4.15 9.43 5.09
N GLU A 131 -4.73 8.55 5.91
CA GLU A 131 -4.34 8.32 7.30
C GLU A 131 -2.99 7.58 7.45
N LEU A 132 -2.48 6.99 6.38
CA LEU A 132 -1.20 6.28 6.35
C LEU A 132 -0.06 7.16 5.82
N PHE A 133 -0.35 8.20 5.02
CA PHE A 133 0.66 9.06 4.36
C PHE A 133 0.91 10.42 5.01
N ASN A 134 0.19 10.79 6.07
CA ASN A 134 0.21 12.17 6.58
C ASN A 134 0.48 12.24 8.09
N TYR A 135 1.48 11.50 8.56
CA TYR A 135 2.01 11.73 9.90
C TYR A 135 3.00 12.89 9.84
N GLU A 136 2.63 14.03 10.42
CA GLU A 136 3.51 15.20 10.59
C GLU A 136 4.63 14.92 11.60
N ALA A 137 4.31 14.17 12.66
CA ALA A 137 5.27 13.65 13.63
C ALA A 137 5.04 12.14 13.78
N PHE A 138 6.06 11.35 13.46
CA PHE A 138 6.01 9.90 13.59
C PHE A 138 6.98 9.45 14.68
N THR A 139 6.48 8.64 15.60
CA THR A 139 7.29 8.02 16.65
C THR A 139 7.27 6.51 16.52
N LYS A 140 8.25 5.85 17.11
CA LYS A 140 8.38 4.39 17.01
C LYS A 140 7.17 3.65 17.60
N GLU A 141 6.53 4.23 18.60
CA GLU A 141 5.33 3.69 19.25
C GLU A 141 4.13 3.62 18.30
N MET A 142 4.15 4.41 17.21
CA MET A 142 3.08 4.47 16.22
C MET A 142 3.13 3.33 15.20
N LEU A 143 4.23 2.57 15.10
CA LEU A 143 4.36 1.43 14.18
C LEU A 143 3.23 0.40 14.36
N ALA A 144 2.88 0.08 15.61
CA ALA A 144 1.78 -0.85 15.89
C ALA A 144 0.42 -0.30 15.42
N SER A 145 0.21 1.02 15.49
CA SER A 145 -1.00 1.65 14.98
C SER A 145 -1.07 1.60 13.44
N VAL A 146 0.07 1.79 12.76
CA VAL A 146 0.17 1.65 11.29
C VAL A 146 -0.25 0.24 10.86
N ILE A 147 0.31 -0.81 11.48
CA ILE A 147 -0.07 -2.20 11.19
C ILE A 147 -1.55 -2.45 11.51
N GLY A 148 -2.05 -1.94 12.64
CA GLY A 148 -3.46 -2.05 13.01
C GLY A 148 -4.41 -1.47 11.95
N LYS A 149 -4.04 -0.33 11.35
CA LYS A 149 -4.81 0.29 10.24
C LYS A 149 -4.76 -0.52 8.95
N MET A 150 -3.65 -1.21 8.67
CA MET A 150 -3.51 -2.12 7.52
C MET A 150 -4.20 -3.48 7.76
N GLY A 151 -4.56 -3.77 9.01
CA GLY A 151 -5.21 -5.00 9.43
C GLY A 151 -4.23 -6.15 9.61
N GLU A 152 -4.44 -6.95 10.66
CA GLU A 152 -3.47 -7.96 11.13
C GLU A 152 -3.62 -9.35 10.47
N LYS A 153 -4.58 -9.51 9.55
CA LYS A 153 -4.85 -10.77 8.81
C LYS A 153 -4.29 -10.72 7.39
N ASP A 154 -4.22 -11.87 6.73
CA ASP A 154 -3.84 -12.01 5.31
C ASP A 154 -2.42 -11.52 5.00
N TRP A 155 -1.51 -11.72 5.95
CA TRP A 155 -0.09 -11.48 5.76
C TRP A 155 0.58 -12.73 5.20
N PHE A 156 1.71 -12.54 4.56
CA PHE A 156 2.58 -13.61 4.11
C PHE A 156 3.87 -13.59 4.91
N ASP A 157 4.37 -14.76 5.28
CA ASP A 157 5.77 -14.92 5.68
C ASP A 157 6.63 -14.81 4.42
N VAL A 158 7.67 -14.00 4.51
CA VAL A 158 8.56 -13.75 3.38
C VAL A 158 10.01 -13.85 3.80
N GLU A 159 10.88 -14.14 2.84
CA GLU A 159 12.30 -13.97 3.05
C GLU A 159 12.67 -12.48 3.02
N LYS A 160 13.85 -12.15 3.55
CA LYS A 160 14.37 -10.79 3.49
C LYS A 160 14.48 -10.33 2.04
N LEU A 161 13.89 -9.18 1.69
CA LEU A 161 14.12 -8.54 0.41
C LEU A 161 15.52 -7.90 0.42
N VAL A 162 16.48 -8.57 -0.23
CA VAL A 162 17.92 -8.28 -0.14
C VAL A 162 18.29 -6.87 -0.63
N ILE A 163 17.49 -6.27 -1.50
CA ILE A 163 17.76 -4.95 -2.09
C ILE A 163 17.37 -3.75 -1.19
N LEU A 164 16.77 -3.99 -0.02
CA LEU A 164 16.34 -2.93 0.90
C LEU A 164 17.39 -2.55 1.97
N THR A 165 18.63 -3.01 1.84
CA THR A 165 19.73 -2.53 2.69
C THR A 165 20.28 -1.19 2.18
N PRO A 166 20.37 -0.16 3.04
CA PRO A 166 21.09 1.08 2.70
C PRO A 166 22.58 0.83 2.49
#